data_AF-A0A453M2L9-F1
#
_entry.id   AF-A0A453M2L9-F1
#
_cell.length_a   1.000
_cell.length_b   1.000
_cell.length_c   1.000
_cell.angle_alpha   90.00
_cell.angle_beta   90.00
_cell.angle_gamma   90.00
#
_symmetry.space_group_name_H-M   'P 1'
#
loop_
_entity.id
_entity.type
_entity.pdbx_description
1 polymer ?
#
loop_
_entity_poly.entity_id
_entity_poly.type
_entity_poly.pdbx_seq_one_letter_code
_entity_poly.pdbx_strand_id
1 'polypeptide(L)'
;MGNNSTAFSLPQPHLQRTKLCDMDDKELEPLYVTRREQLKQVVGSIIKPKFVQGKTLNGKEFVSFLQQILEALNKGEIPSTGSLVEIFNKAILERCLKVYKEKLEGLRLPVPVEKLQQIHEVANGEAKLLFDKQHFGKHHAVQSILKLEDEITKVYKNFLLANEYQSSKLCEARFSECEDQMDHLQVLKLPSMAKFNAGFFYCNRTFVMECVGPAKERYDHRMSKMLLKSRALFIKEYNNKLFNWLVTFALVMVVLGRFVIKFFLLEIAAWVMFIFLETYTRMFWSAESLYYNPAWHIIVSSWETIVYSPLLDLDR
;
A
#
# COMPACT_ATOMS: atom_id res chain seq x y z
N MET A 1 9.82 25.94 -44.25
CA MET A 1 9.66 26.96 -45.31
C MET A 1 9.13 28.24 -44.67
N GLY A 2 9.77 29.37 -44.95
CA GLY A 2 9.69 30.61 -44.17
C GLY A 2 8.43 31.43 -44.44
N ASN A 3 7.45 31.36 -43.55
CA ASN A 3 6.18 32.07 -43.73
C ASN A 3 6.19 33.53 -43.24
N ASN A 4 7.34 34.13 -42.90
CA ASN A 4 7.45 35.53 -42.46
C ASN A 4 8.87 36.09 -42.69
N SER A 5 9.41 36.00 -43.91
CA SER A 5 10.68 36.67 -44.24
C SER A 5 10.41 38.07 -44.80
N THR A 6 10.74 39.10 -44.03
CA THR A 6 10.78 40.50 -44.48
C THR A 6 12.22 40.84 -44.84
N ALA A 7 12.48 41.27 -46.08
CA ALA A 7 13.78 41.77 -46.51
C ALA A 7 13.70 43.29 -46.72
N PHE A 8 14.72 44.01 -46.26
CA PHE A 8 14.82 45.46 -46.41
C PHE A 8 16.27 45.83 -46.76
N SER A 9 16.47 46.66 -47.78
CA SER A 9 17.79 47.09 -48.24
C SER A 9 18.10 48.53 -47.84
N LEU A 10 19.34 48.76 -47.42
CA LEU A 10 19.89 50.10 -47.16
C LEU A 10 21.02 50.35 -48.16
N PRO A 11 21.00 51.48 -48.89
CA PRO A 11 22.11 51.87 -49.76
C PRO A 11 23.33 52.26 -48.90
N GLN A 12 24.49 52.44 -49.54
CA GLN A 12 25.68 52.89 -48.82
C GLN A 12 25.45 54.29 -48.23
N PRO A 13 25.66 54.51 -46.92
CA PRO A 13 25.35 55.78 -46.26
C PRO A 13 26.32 56.91 -46.62
N HIS A 14 27.61 56.59 -46.80
CA HIS A 14 28.65 57.56 -47.16
C HIS A 14 29.92 56.82 -47.66
N LEU A 15 30.84 57.52 -48.34
CA LEU A 15 32.11 56.96 -48.81
C LEU A 15 33.09 56.69 -47.66
N GLN A 16 33.13 57.58 -46.67
CA GLN A 16 33.99 57.47 -45.48
C GLN A 16 33.33 56.62 -44.38
N ARG A 17 33.47 55.30 -44.46
CA ARG A 17 32.79 54.34 -43.57
C ARG A 17 33.20 54.41 -42.10
N THR A 18 34.42 54.88 -41.81
CA THR A 18 34.96 54.90 -40.44
C THR A 18 34.47 56.06 -39.57
N LYS A 19 33.80 57.05 -40.18
CA LYS A 19 33.31 58.26 -39.49
C LYS A 19 31.78 58.38 -39.47
N LEU A 20 31.06 57.30 -39.80
CA LEU A 20 29.60 57.33 -39.95
C LEU A 20 28.84 57.72 -38.67
N CYS A 21 29.42 57.47 -37.49
CA CYS A 21 28.79 57.81 -36.21
C CYS A 21 28.96 59.28 -35.83
N ASP A 22 29.93 59.98 -36.45
CA ASP A 22 30.25 61.38 -36.18
C ASP A 22 29.61 62.33 -37.22
N MET A 23 28.94 61.76 -38.23
CA MET A 23 28.31 62.48 -39.34
C MET A 23 26.85 62.80 -39.03
N ASP A 24 26.44 64.01 -39.37
CA ASP A 24 25.03 64.39 -39.35
C ASP A 24 24.27 63.80 -40.54
N ASP A 25 22.94 63.67 -40.42
CA ASP A 25 22.08 63.17 -41.50
C ASP A 25 22.19 63.97 -42.81
N LYS A 26 22.66 65.22 -42.75
CA LYS A 26 22.90 66.08 -43.92
C LYS A 26 24.14 65.68 -44.72
N GLU A 27 25.08 65.00 -44.08
CA GLU A 27 26.34 64.52 -44.67
C GLU A 27 26.19 63.10 -45.25
N LEU A 28 25.07 62.44 -44.98
CA LEU A 28 24.75 61.12 -45.49
C LEU A 28 24.02 61.18 -46.82
N GLU A 29 24.11 60.09 -47.58
CA GLU A 29 23.36 59.90 -48.82
C GLU A 29 21.85 60.07 -48.56
N PRO A 30 21.14 61.02 -49.22
CA PRO A 30 19.73 61.30 -48.92
C PRO A 30 18.82 60.08 -49.09
N LEU A 31 19.13 59.21 -50.05
CA LEU A 31 18.40 57.95 -50.23
C LEU A 31 18.60 57.00 -49.05
N TYR A 32 19.79 56.96 -48.44
CA TYR A 32 20.04 56.18 -47.23
C TYR A 32 19.20 56.68 -46.06
N VAL A 33 19.19 57.98 -45.80
CA VAL A 33 18.41 58.58 -44.70
C VAL A 33 16.93 58.26 -44.86
N THR A 34 16.40 58.44 -46.07
CA THR A 34 15.00 58.12 -46.40
C THR A 34 14.68 56.63 -46.17
N ARG A 35 15.56 55.72 -46.63
CA ARG A 35 15.39 54.27 -46.44
C ARG A 35 15.54 53.86 -44.98
N ARG A 36 16.41 54.50 -44.21
CA ARG A 36 16.57 54.26 -42.76
C ARG A 36 15.30 54.64 -42.00
N GLU A 37 14.67 55.77 -42.32
CA GLU A 37 13.40 56.16 -41.68
C GLU A 37 12.26 55.21 -42.08
N GLN A 38 12.21 54.77 -43.34
CA GLN A 38 11.27 53.72 -43.78
C GLN A 38 11.50 52.40 -43.03
N LEU A 39 12.75 52.00 -42.77
CA LEU A 39 13.05 50.80 -41.98
C LEU A 39 12.50 50.90 -40.56
N LYS A 40 12.63 52.06 -39.91
CA LYS A 40 12.05 52.27 -38.56
C LYS A 40 10.53 52.08 -38.58
N GLN A 41 9.85 52.59 -39.60
CA GLN A 41 8.40 52.40 -39.76
C GLN A 41 8.04 50.93 -40.01
N VAL A 42 8.80 50.22 -40.86
CA VAL A 42 8.62 48.78 -41.10
C VAL A 42 8.78 48.01 -39.81
N VAL A 43 9.87 48.23 -39.06
CA VAL A 43 10.11 47.60 -37.76
C VAL A 43 8.97 47.89 -36.79
N GLY A 44 8.53 49.15 -36.68
CA GLY A 44 7.38 49.55 -35.86
C GLY A 44 6.10 48.79 -36.22
N SER A 45 5.84 48.56 -37.51
CA SER A 45 4.64 47.85 -37.98
C SER A 45 4.64 46.34 -37.72
N ILE A 46 5.82 45.72 -37.59
CA ILE A 46 5.97 44.26 -37.42
C ILE A 46 6.24 43.83 -35.98
N ILE A 47 6.61 44.76 -35.09
CA ILE A 47 6.89 44.44 -33.68
C ILE A 47 5.61 43.87 -33.04
N LYS A 48 5.77 42.67 -32.46
CA LYS A 48 4.76 42.03 -31.62
C LYS A 48 5.42 41.59 -30.32
N PRO A 49 4.70 41.64 -29.18
CA PRO A 49 5.21 41.07 -27.94
C PRO A 49 5.69 39.64 -28.16
N LYS A 50 6.87 39.30 -27.62
CA LYS A 50 7.39 37.94 -27.72
C LYS A 50 6.56 37.03 -26.82
N PHE A 51 5.86 36.07 -27.41
CA PHE A 51 5.08 35.09 -26.66
C PHE A 51 5.89 33.83 -26.41
N VAL A 52 6.01 33.43 -25.15
CA VAL A 52 6.68 32.21 -24.68
C VAL A 52 5.78 31.60 -23.60
N GLN A 53 5.44 30.31 -23.69
CA GLN A 53 4.58 29.60 -22.72
C GLN A 53 3.18 30.23 -22.49
N GLY A 54 2.54 30.75 -23.55
CA GLY A 54 1.20 31.36 -23.44
C GLY A 54 1.17 32.70 -22.69
N LYS A 55 2.33 33.23 -22.31
CA LYS A 55 2.50 34.53 -21.67
C LYS A 55 3.37 35.44 -22.53
N THR A 56 3.14 36.75 -22.41
CA THR A 56 4.01 37.78 -22.99
C THR A 56 5.28 37.88 -22.18
N LEU A 57 6.43 37.68 -22.81
CA LEU A 57 7.74 37.71 -22.18
C LEU A 57 8.08 39.14 -21.76
N ASN A 58 8.16 39.39 -20.44
CA ASN A 58 8.65 40.66 -19.89
C ASN A 58 10.16 40.63 -19.65
N GLY A 59 10.76 41.75 -19.22
CA GLY A 59 12.21 41.85 -18.99
C GLY A 59 12.76 40.86 -17.97
N LYS A 60 12.03 40.61 -16.87
CA LYS A 60 12.43 39.65 -15.83
C LYS A 60 12.39 38.21 -16.36
N GLU A 61 11.34 37.86 -17.08
CA GLU A 61 11.18 36.56 -17.72
C GLU A 61 12.25 36.33 -18.81
N PHE A 62 12.58 37.38 -19.57
CA PHE A 62 13.65 37.32 -20.57
C PHE A 62 15.03 37.07 -19.93
N VAL A 63 15.38 37.77 -18.85
CA VAL A 63 16.65 37.54 -18.14
C VAL A 63 16.72 36.11 -17.59
N SER A 64 15.64 35.65 -16.94
CA SER A 64 15.56 34.27 -16.47
C SER A 64 15.69 33.25 -17.61
N PHE A 65 15.08 33.52 -18.77
CA PHE A 65 15.16 32.68 -19.95
C PHE A 65 16.59 32.62 -20.50
N LEU A 66 17.27 33.77 -20.59
CA LEU A 66 18.64 33.86 -21.08
C LEU A 66 19.63 33.12 -20.16
N GLN A 67 19.45 33.23 -18.85
CA GLN A 67 20.31 32.60 -17.86
C GLN A 67 20.23 31.06 -17.94
N GLN A 68 19.03 30.51 -18.13
CA GLN A 68 18.84 29.07 -18.33
C GLN A 68 19.51 28.56 -19.61
N ILE A 69 19.44 29.32 -20.70
CA ILE A 69 20.13 28.98 -21.96
C ILE A 69 21.66 29.01 -21.76
N LEU A 70 22.17 30.03 -21.07
CA LEU A 70 23.60 30.14 -20.77
C LEU A 70 24.11 28.99 -19.89
N GLU A 71 23.35 28.60 -18.87
CA GLU A 71 23.69 27.46 -18.02
C GLU A 71 23.76 26.14 -18.81
N ALA A 72 22.84 25.94 -19.75
CA ALA A 72 22.86 24.78 -20.64
C ALA A 72 24.09 24.78 -21.56
N LEU A 73 24.36 25.93 -22.21
CA LEU A 73 25.52 26.10 -23.09
C LEU A 73 26.85 25.90 -22.33
N ASN A 74 26.97 26.44 -21.12
CA ASN A 74 28.17 26.33 -20.30
C ASN A 74 28.45 24.89 -19.83
N LYS A 75 27.43 24.02 -19.81
CA LYS A 75 27.60 22.59 -19.50
C LYS A 75 28.03 21.76 -20.72
N GLY A 76 28.24 22.38 -21.88
CA GLY A 76 28.61 21.70 -23.12
C GLY A 76 27.42 21.04 -23.84
N GLU A 77 26.20 21.23 -23.35
CA GLU A 77 24.98 20.85 -24.06
C GLU A 77 24.69 21.96 -25.08
N ILE A 78 25.05 21.78 -26.36
CA ILE A 78 24.50 22.65 -27.42
C ILE A 78 23.03 22.26 -27.53
N PRO A 79 22.10 23.10 -27.06
CA PRO A 79 20.74 22.65 -26.93
C PRO A 79 20.12 22.62 -28.31
N SER A 80 19.93 21.41 -28.84
CA SER A 80 19.00 21.19 -29.95
C SER A 80 17.61 21.67 -29.50
N THR A 81 16.71 21.98 -30.44
CA THR A 81 15.35 22.41 -30.10
C THR A 81 14.61 21.40 -29.20
N GLY A 82 14.99 20.12 -29.25
CA GLY A 82 14.53 19.08 -28.32
C GLY A 82 15.12 19.19 -26.92
N SER A 83 16.43 19.40 -26.79
CA SER A 83 17.14 19.52 -25.49
C SER A 83 16.68 20.74 -24.69
N LEU A 84 16.43 21.89 -25.34
CA LEU A 84 15.80 23.05 -24.67
C LEU A 84 14.47 22.65 -24.00
N VAL A 85 13.61 21.95 -24.74
CA VAL A 85 12.26 21.60 -24.29
C VAL A 85 12.31 20.70 -23.05
N GLU A 86 13.24 19.76 -22.99
CA GLU A 86 13.44 18.92 -21.81
C GLU A 86 13.91 19.69 -20.58
N ILE A 87 14.84 20.64 -20.75
CA ILE A 87 15.33 21.49 -19.64
C ILE A 87 14.18 22.33 -19.08
N PHE A 88 13.37 22.95 -19.94
CA PHE A 88 12.22 23.76 -19.52
C PHE A 88 11.13 22.90 -18.87
N ASN A 89 10.88 21.69 -19.38
CA ASN A 89 9.88 20.79 -18.82
C ASN A 89 10.33 20.10 -17.53
N LYS A 90 11.63 20.05 -17.21
CA LYS A 90 12.14 19.39 -16.01
C LYS A 90 11.51 19.92 -14.72
N ALA A 91 11.47 21.24 -14.53
CA ALA A 91 10.87 21.83 -13.33
C ALA A 91 9.36 21.59 -13.23
N ILE A 92 8.68 21.44 -14.37
CA ILE A 92 7.26 21.14 -14.46
C ILE A 92 7.03 19.66 -14.10
N LEU A 93 7.85 18.75 -14.64
CA LEU A 93 7.84 17.33 -14.31
C LEU A 93 7.99 17.11 -12.80
N GLU A 94 8.99 17.75 -12.18
CA GLU A 94 9.23 17.65 -10.75
C GLU A 94 8.02 18.13 -9.94
N ARG A 95 7.36 19.21 -10.36
CA ARG A 95 6.14 19.73 -9.72
C ARG A 95 4.95 18.77 -9.88
N CYS A 96 4.73 18.22 -11.07
CA CYS A 96 3.67 17.24 -11.31
C CYS A 96 3.87 15.98 -10.48
N LEU A 97 5.11 15.47 -10.43
CA LEU A 97 5.47 14.32 -9.59
C LEU A 97 5.28 14.62 -8.10
N LYS A 98 5.55 15.85 -7.66
CA LYS A 98 5.31 16.25 -6.28
C LYS A 98 3.82 16.18 -5.92
N VAL A 99 2.95 16.76 -6.76
CA VAL A 99 1.48 16.71 -6.55
C VAL A 99 0.98 15.26 -6.51
N TYR A 100 1.48 14.42 -7.42
CA TYR A 100 1.15 13.00 -7.45
C TYR A 100 1.59 12.28 -6.16
N LYS A 101 2.81 12.51 -5.69
CA LYS A 101 3.34 11.92 -4.45
C LYS A 101 2.56 12.38 -3.22
N GLU A 102 2.31 13.68 -3.06
CA GLU A 102 1.57 14.24 -1.93
C GLU A 102 0.15 13.61 -1.82
N LYS A 103 -0.49 13.33 -2.96
CA LYS A 103 -1.81 12.66 -3.00
C LYS A 103 -1.75 11.22 -2.49
N LEU A 104 -0.69 10.47 -2.84
CA LEU A 104 -0.48 9.09 -2.39
C LEU A 104 0.02 9.00 -0.96
N GLU A 105 0.89 9.91 -0.53
CA GLU A 105 1.43 9.99 0.84
C GLU A 105 0.33 10.30 1.87
N GLY A 106 -0.75 10.96 1.45
CA GLY A 106 -1.95 11.15 2.28
C GLY A 106 -2.64 9.84 2.69
N LEU A 107 -2.29 8.70 2.07
CA LEU A 107 -2.82 7.39 2.44
C LEU A 107 -2.06 6.77 3.60
N ARG A 108 -2.79 6.39 4.64
CA ARG A 108 -2.28 5.50 5.69
C ARG A 108 -2.30 4.07 5.19
N LEU A 109 -1.14 3.55 4.80
CA LEU A 109 -0.96 2.15 4.43
C LEU A 109 -1.06 1.23 5.67
N PRO A 110 -1.55 -0.01 5.54
CA PRO A 110 -2.01 -0.65 4.30
C PRO A 110 -3.45 -0.29 3.92
N VAL A 111 -3.75 -0.35 2.61
CA VAL A 111 -5.08 -0.14 2.04
C VAL A 111 -5.43 -1.24 1.03
N PRO A 112 -6.73 -1.47 0.74
CA PRO A 112 -7.15 -2.34 -0.36
C PRO A 112 -6.57 -1.89 -1.70
N VAL A 113 -6.27 -2.85 -2.58
CA VAL A 113 -5.62 -2.60 -3.87
C VAL A 113 -6.49 -1.71 -4.75
N GLU A 114 -7.80 -1.92 -4.72
CA GLU A 114 -8.79 -1.17 -5.50
C GLU A 114 -8.79 0.31 -5.08
N LYS A 115 -8.70 0.57 -3.77
CA LYS A 115 -8.64 1.94 -3.24
C LYS A 115 -7.35 2.64 -3.64
N LEU A 116 -6.22 1.93 -3.60
CA LEU A 116 -4.94 2.46 -4.04
C LEU A 116 -4.94 2.76 -5.55
N GLN A 117 -5.51 1.87 -6.35
CA GLN A 117 -5.65 2.05 -7.79
C GLN A 117 -6.54 3.24 -8.16
N GLN A 118 -7.70 3.40 -7.51
CA GLN A 118 -8.58 4.55 -7.73
C GLN A 118 -7.88 5.88 -7.46
N ILE A 119 -7.11 5.96 -6.38
CA ILE A 119 -6.37 7.18 -6.03
C ILE A 119 -5.21 7.41 -7.00
N HIS A 120 -4.54 6.35 -7.45
CA HIS A 120 -3.53 6.42 -8.50
C HIS A 120 -4.12 7.01 -9.79
N GLU A 121 -5.27 6.53 -10.25
CA GLU A 121 -5.93 7.01 -11.47
C GLU A 121 -6.29 8.50 -11.37
N VAL A 122 -6.87 8.92 -10.24
CA VAL A 122 -7.21 10.33 -9.99
C VAL A 122 -5.95 11.21 -9.95
N ALA A 123 -4.94 10.80 -9.17
CA ALA A 123 -3.70 11.56 -9.02
C ALA A 123 -2.92 11.66 -10.34
N ASN A 124 -2.90 10.58 -11.13
CA ASN A 124 -2.28 10.55 -12.45
C ASN A 124 -3.01 11.49 -13.42
N GLY A 125 -4.35 11.49 -13.42
CA GLY A 125 -5.16 12.43 -14.19
C GLY A 125 -4.88 13.89 -13.82
N GLU A 126 -4.81 14.20 -12.52
CA GLU A 126 -4.47 15.54 -12.01
C GLU A 126 -3.05 15.97 -12.45
N ALA A 127 -2.06 15.07 -12.35
CA ALA A 127 -0.68 15.35 -12.73
C ALA A 127 -0.52 15.58 -14.24
N LYS A 128 -1.21 14.78 -15.08
CA LYS A 128 -1.24 14.94 -16.53
C LYS A 128 -1.91 16.25 -16.94
N LEU A 129 -3.05 16.58 -16.36
CA LEU A 129 -3.75 17.84 -16.63
C LEU A 129 -2.94 19.07 -16.19
N LEU A 130 -2.18 18.96 -15.11
CA LEU A 130 -1.24 20.01 -14.69
C LEU A 130 -0.09 20.17 -15.70
N PHE A 131 0.45 19.05 -16.19
CA PHE A 131 1.52 19.04 -17.17
C PHE A 131 1.06 19.66 -18.49
N ASP A 132 -0.09 19.25 -19.02
CA ASP A 132 -0.70 19.75 -20.26
C ASP A 132 -0.93 21.27 -20.26
N LYS A 133 -1.19 21.86 -19.08
CA LYS A 133 -1.39 23.32 -18.94
C LYS A 133 -0.09 24.13 -18.95
N GLN A 134 1.03 23.53 -18.57
CA GLN A 134 2.27 24.27 -18.26
C GLN A 134 3.43 23.92 -19.19
N HIS A 135 3.40 22.75 -19.84
CA HIS A 135 4.54 22.25 -20.61
C HIS A 135 4.89 23.13 -21.81
N PHE A 136 6.18 23.13 -22.13
CA PHE A 136 6.75 23.85 -23.26
C PHE A 136 6.92 22.92 -24.47
N GLY A 137 6.67 23.44 -25.68
CA GLY A 137 6.89 22.76 -26.96
C GLY A 137 5.80 21.76 -27.38
N LYS A 138 4.94 22.13 -28.35
CA LYS A 138 3.85 21.24 -28.82
C LYS A 138 4.34 19.93 -29.44
N HIS A 139 5.36 19.96 -30.30
CA HIS A 139 5.84 18.78 -31.04
C HIS A 139 6.99 18.04 -30.35
N HIS A 140 7.76 18.71 -29.50
CA HIS A 140 8.93 18.14 -28.81
C HIS A 140 8.66 17.75 -27.34
N ALA A 141 7.46 18.00 -26.80
CA ALA A 141 7.11 17.59 -25.43
C ALA A 141 6.76 16.09 -25.29
N VAL A 142 6.61 15.35 -26.40
CA VAL A 142 6.26 13.91 -26.36
C VAL A 142 7.23 13.13 -25.47
N GLN A 143 8.52 13.41 -25.56
CA GLN A 143 9.54 12.76 -24.73
C GLN A 143 9.41 13.13 -23.24
N SER A 144 9.02 14.38 -22.94
CA SER A 144 8.74 14.80 -21.57
C SER A 144 7.48 14.14 -21.00
N ILE A 145 6.44 13.92 -21.81
CA ILE A 145 5.22 13.20 -21.41
C ILE A 145 5.55 11.75 -21.06
N LEU A 146 6.28 11.05 -21.93
CA LEU A 146 6.73 9.68 -21.67
C LEU A 146 7.56 9.58 -20.40
N LYS A 147 8.41 10.57 -20.14
CA LYS A 147 9.21 10.65 -18.91
C LYS A 147 8.34 10.85 -17.67
N LEU A 148 7.27 11.65 -17.75
CA LEU A 148 6.31 11.79 -16.65
C LEU A 148 5.64 10.46 -16.34
N GLU A 149 5.18 9.75 -17.36
CA GLU A 149 4.50 8.46 -17.20
C GLU A 149 5.42 7.39 -16.60
N ASP A 150 6.67 7.33 -17.05
CA ASP A 150 7.68 6.41 -16.50
C ASP A 150 7.96 6.70 -15.02
N GLU A 151 8.16 7.97 -14.66
CA GLU A 151 8.39 8.36 -13.26
C GLU A 151 7.16 8.12 -12.36
N ILE A 152 5.94 8.41 -12.84
CA ILE A 152 4.69 8.08 -12.13
C ILE A 152 4.60 6.57 -11.90
N THR A 153 4.92 5.78 -12.92
CA THR A 153 4.88 4.31 -12.86
C THR A 153 5.88 3.77 -11.83
N LYS A 154 7.12 4.31 -11.80
CA LYS A 154 8.13 3.94 -10.78
C LYS A 154 7.65 4.25 -9.37
N VAL A 155 7.12 5.46 -9.15
CA VAL A 155 6.59 5.85 -7.84
C VAL A 155 5.42 4.95 -7.45
N TYR A 156 4.50 4.66 -8.37
CA TYR A 156 3.37 3.76 -8.10
C TYR A 156 3.81 2.36 -7.70
N LYS A 157 4.78 1.77 -8.41
CA LYS A 157 5.37 0.46 -8.06
C LYS A 157 5.95 0.47 -6.65
N ASN A 158 6.64 1.53 -6.25
CA ASN A 158 7.16 1.65 -4.89
C ASN A 158 6.04 1.69 -3.83
N PHE A 159 4.93 2.39 -4.11
CA PHE A 159 3.77 2.38 -3.22
C PHE A 159 3.07 1.03 -3.15
N LEU A 160 2.98 0.28 -4.25
CA LEU A 160 2.45 -1.08 -4.26
C LEU A 160 3.29 -2.01 -3.37
N LEU A 161 4.61 -1.98 -3.53
CA LEU A 161 5.54 -2.76 -2.70
C LEU A 161 5.47 -2.36 -1.22
N ALA A 162 5.39 -1.06 -0.92
CA ALA A 162 5.23 -0.59 0.45
C ALA A 162 3.88 -1.03 1.05
N ASN A 163 2.79 -0.99 0.27
CA ASN A 163 1.47 -1.43 0.69
C ASN A 163 1.45 -2.93 0.97
N GLU A 164 2.06 -3.73 0.10
CA GLU A 164 2.20 -5.18 0.27
C GLU A 164 3.02 -5.54 1.52
N TYR A 165 4.14 -4.85 1.72
CA TYR A 165 4.97 -5.04 2.90
C TYR A 165 4.22 -4.71 4.20
N GLN A 166 3.54 -3.56 4.27
CA GLN A 166 2.78 -3.18 5.47
C GLN A 166 1.58 -4.10 5.71
N SER A 167 0.89 -4.51 4.64
CA SER A 167 -0.22 -5.46 4.71
C SER A 167 0.25 -6.82 5.24
N SER A 168 1.36 -7.34 4.71
CA SER A 168 1.94 -8.61 5.17
C SER A 168 2.38 -8.52 6.63
N LYS A 169 3.04 -7.43 7.03
CA LYS A 169 3.47 -7.21 8.41
C LYS A 169 2.28 -7.18 9.38
N LEU A 170 1.22 -6.47 9.03
CA LEU A 170 0.00 -6.38 9.84
C LEU A 170 -0.70 -7.74 9.97
N CYS A 171 -0.90 -8.43 8.85
CA CYS A 171 -1.60 -9.72 8.83
C CYS A 171 -0.78 -10.84 9.48
N GLU A 172 0.55 -10.87 9.33
CA GLU A 172 1.41 -11.81 10.07
C GLU A 172 1.33 -11.53 11.58
N ALA A 173 1.42 -10.27 12.02
CA ALA A 173 1.33 -9.96 13.45
C ALA A 173 0.00 -10.44 14.07
N ARG A 174 -1.13 -10.22 13.37
CA ARG A 174 -2.45 -10.72 13.82
C ARG A 174 -2.57 -12.23 13.72
N PHE A 175 -1.92 -12.84 12.72
CA PHE A 175 -1.87 -14.30 12.61
C PHE A 175 -1.11 -14.92 13.78
N SER A 176 0.10 -14.42 14.09
CA SER A 176 0.92 -14.91 15.21
C SER A 176 0.23 -14.71 16.55
N GLU A 177 -0.39 -13.55 16.79
CA GLU A 177 -1.14 -13.31 18.03
C GLU A 177 -2.30 -14.31 18.21
N CYS A 178 -2.99 -14.66 17.13
CA CYS A 178 -4.02 -15.70 17.18
C CYS A 178 -3.44 -17.09 17.40
N GLU A 179 -2.32 -17.42 16.75
CA GLU A 179 -1.62 -18.69 16.94
C GLU A 179 -1.20 -18.86 18.41
N ASP A 180 -0.58 -17.84 19.01
CA ASP A 180 -0.19 -17.81 20.42
C ASP A 180 -1.41 -17.96 21.35
N GLN A 181 -2.52 -17.27 21.06
CA GLN A 181 -3.77 -17.41 21.82
C GLN A 181 -4.33 -18.83 21.74
N MET A 182 -4.23 -19.46 20.56
CA MET A 182 -4.74 -20.82 20.36
C MET A 182 -3.87 -21.85 21.07
N ASP A 183 -2.56 -21.71 21.02
CA ASP A 183 -1.62 -22.57 21.73
C ASP A 183 -1.80 -22.46 23.25
N HIS A 184 -1.99 -21.24 23.76
CA HIS A 184 -2.30 -21.02 25.18
C HIS A 184 -3.58 -21.75 25.60
N LEU A 185 -4.65 -21.66 24.79
CA LEU A 185 -5.93 -22.32 25.07
C LEU A 185 -5.84 -23.86 25.00
N GLN A 186 -4.88 -24.44 24.27
CA GLN A 186 -4.64 -25.89 24.22
C GLN A 186 -3.99 -26.44 25.50
N VAL A 187 -3.16 -25.63 26.17
CA VAL A 187 -2.34 -26.06 27.33
C VAL A 187 -3.05 -25.83 28.67
N LEU A 188 -4.25 -25.24 28.69
CA LEU A 188 -5.03 -25.02 29.92
C LEU A 188 -5.14 -26.30 30.77
N LYS A 189 -4.96 -26.14 32.09
CA LYS A 189 -5.03 -27.23 33.07
C LYS A 189 -6.42 -27.87 33.12
N LEU A 190 -7.45 -27.04 33.03
CA LEU A 190 -8.84 -27.44 32.90
C LEU A 190 -9.30 -27.10 31.47
N PRO A 191 -9.25 -28.07 30.55
CA PRO A 191 -9.62 -27.80 29.18
C PRO A 191 -11.15 -27.64 29.10
N SER A 192 -11.59 -26.56 28.45
CA SER A 192 -13.01 -26.27 28.20
C SER A 192 -13.22 -25.94 26.72
N MET A 193 -14.15 -26.65 26.11
CA MET A 193 -14.58 -26.48 24.73
C MET A 193 -15.25 -25.11 24.52
N ALA A 194 -15.99 -24.60 25.52
CA ALA A 194 -16.60 -23.28 25.46
C ALA A 194 -15.56 -22.16 25.37
N LYS A 195 -14.53 -22.20 26.22
CA LYS A 195 -13.42 -21.22 26.20
C LYS A 195 -12.66 -21.27 24.87
N PHE A 196 -12.32 -22.46 24.38
CA PHE A 196 -11.64 -22.64 23.10
C PHE A 196 -12.46 -22.07 21.94
N ASN A 197 -13.76 -22.39 21.87
CA ASN A 197 -14.64 -21.88 20.80
C ASN A 197 -14.80 -20.36 20.88
N ALA A 198 -14.91 -19.78 22.07
CA ALA A 198 -14.96 -18.32 22.24
C ALA A 198 -13.68 -17.65 21.72
N GLY A 199 -12.50 -18.17 22.08
CA GLY A 199 -11.21 -17.70 21.57
C GLY A 199 -11.08 -17.86 20.05
N PHE A 200 -11.53 -19.00 19.52
CA PHE A 200 -11.56 -19.27 18.08
C PHE A 200 -12.39 -18.22 17.32
N PHE A 201 -13.62 -17.94 17.77
CA PHE A 201 -14.47 -16.94 17.13
C PHE A 201 -13.91 -15.53 17.26
N TYR A 202 -13.33 -15.21 18.42
CA TYR A 202 -12.70 -13.92 18.67
C TYR A 202 -11.52 -13.68 17.73
N CYS A 203 -10.61 -14.65 17.62
CA CYS A 203 -9.47 -14.56 16.69
C CYS A 203 -9.96 -14.40 15.25
N ASN A 204 -10.86 -15.28 14.78
CA ASN A 204 -11.31 -15.26 13.40
C ASN A 204 -11.95 -13.91 13.03
N ARG A 205 -12.80 -13.39 13.92
CA ARG A 205 -13.43 -12.07 13.73
C ARG A 205 -12.40 -10.94 13.71
N THR A 206 -11.47 -10.94 14.67
CA THR A 206 -10.43 -9.90 14.79
C THR A 206 -9.53 -9.90 13.56
N PHE A 207 -9.10 -11.07 13.10
CA PHE A 207 -8.29 -11.22 11.91
C PHE A 207 -9.00 -10.68 10.65
N VAL A 208 -10.26 -11.06 10.42
CA VAL A 208 -11.03 -10.61 9.24
C VAL A 208 -11.24 -9.10 9.23
N MET A 209 -11.45 -8.49 10.39
CA MET A 209 -11.67 -7.05 10.55
C MET A 209 -10.39 -6.23 10.39
N GLU A 210 -9.27 -6.71 10.94
CA GLU A 210 -8.05 -5.91 11.04
C GLU A 210 -7.01 -6.20 9.95
N CYS A 211 -6.97 -7.42 9.39
CA CYS A 211 -6.11 -7.71 8.27
C CYS A 211 -6.69 -7.07 6.99
N VAL A 212 -5.95 -6.11 6.44
CA VAL A 212 -6.33 -5.29 5.29
C VAL A 212 -5.19 -5.23 4.28
N GLY A 213 -5.55 -5.18 2.99
CA GLY A 213 -4.61 -5.00 1.88
C GLY A 213 -4.37 -6.29 1.09
N PRO A 214 -3.38 -6.28 0.18
CA PRO A 214 -3.14 -7.37 -0.78
C PRO A 214 -2.76 -8.71 -0.11
N ALA A 215 -2.18 -8.68 1.10
CA ALA A 215 -1.78 -9.91 1.78
C ALA A 215 -2.97 -10.69 2.36
N LYS A 216 -4.14 -10.06 2.48
CA LYS A 216 -5.31 -10.63 3.17
C LYS A 216 -5.71 -12.00 2.67
N GLU A 217 -5.87 -12.17 1.36
CA GLU A 217 -6.32 -13.43 0.76
C GLU A 217 -5.37 -14.60 1.08
N ARG A 218 -4.06 -14.35 0.97
CA ARG A 218 -3.02 -15.34 1.30
C ARG A 218 -3.07 -15.74 2.77
N TYR A 219 -3.22 -14.77 3.67
CA TYR A 219 -3.27 -15.04 5.10
C TYR A 219 -4.60 -15.64 5.55
N ASP A 220 -5.71 -15.35 4.88
CA ASP A 220 -7.02 -15.93 5.17
C ASP A 220 -7.02 -17.45 4.92
N HIS A 221 -6.42 -17.88 3.82
CA HIS A 221 -6.20 -19.31 3.56
C HIS A 221 -5.29 -19.97 4.61
N ARG A 222 -4.20 -19.30 5.02
CA ARG A 222 -3.30 -19.81 6.07
C ARG A 222 -4.00 -19.88 7.43
N MET A 223 -4.78 -18.86 7.78
CA MET A 223 -5.55 -18.74 9.02
C MET A 223 -6.60 -19.84 9.13
N SER A 224 -7.46 -20.01 8.13
CA SER A 224 -8.46 -21.08 8.10
C SER A 224 -7.84 -22.47 8.28
N LYS A 225 -6.72 -22.76 7.63
CA LYS A 225 -5.99 -24.03 7.79
C LYS A 225 -5.42 -24.20 9.21
N MET A 226 -4.82 -23.17 9.78
CA MET A 226 -4.28 -23.20 11.15
C MET A 226 -5.40 -23.43 12.17
N LEU A 227 -6.50 -22.68 12.06
CA LEU A 227 -7.67 -22.79 12.93
C LEU A 227 -8.31 -24.19 12.87
N LEU A 228 -8.46 -24.77 11.66
CA LEU A 228 -8.97 -26.14 11.50
C LEU A 228 -8.04 -27.18 12.16
N LYS A 229 -6.73 -27.04 11.97
CA LYS A 229 -5.73 -27.92 12.58
C LYS A 229 -5.74 -27.81 14.11
N SER A 230 -5.71 -26.58 14.63
CA SER A 230 -5.76 -26.27 16.07
C SER A 230 -7.02 -26.87 16.71
N ARG A 231 -8.18 -26.70 16.08
CA ARG A 231 -9.44 -27.29 16.55
C ARG A 231 -9.40 -28.82 16.61
N ALA A 232 -8.88 -29.47 15.57
CA ALA A 232 -8.79 -30.92 15.53
C ALA A 232 -7.84 -31.46 16.61
N LEU A 233 -6.69 -30.81 16.80
CA LEU A 233 -5.73 -31.15 17.86
C LEU A 233 -6.33 -30.94 19.25
N PHE A 234 -6.97 -29.80 19.48
CA PHE A 234 -7.64 -29.49 20.74
C PHE A 234 -8.69 -30.55 21.10
N ILE A 235 -9.58 -30.91 20.16
CA ILE A 235 -10.62 -31.93 20.42
C ILE A 235 -9.99 -33.28 20.78
N LYS A 236 -8.91 -33.67 20.09
CA LYS A 236 -8.22 -34.93 20.37
C LYS A 236 -7.59 -34.94 21.76
N GLU A 237 -6.85 -33.88 22.11
CA GLU A 237 -6.22 -33.76 23.43
C GLU A 237 -7.23 -33.59 24.56
N TYR A 238 -8.27 -32.79 24.35
CA TYR A 238 -9.38 -32.59 25.27
C TYR A 238 -10.02 -33.92 25.65
N ASN A 239 -10.40 -34.72 24.66
CA ASN A 239 -11.06 -36.00 24.90
C ASN A 239 -10.12 -37.00 25.60
N ASN A 240 -8.84 -37.03 25.23
CA ASN A 240 -7.85 -37.90 25.87
C ASN A 240 -7.60 -37.49 27.34
N LYS A 241 -7.44 -36.20 27.61
CA LYS A 241 -7.30 -35.66 28.98
C LYS A 241 -8.55 -35.98 29.82
N LEU A 242 -9.74 -35.72 29.28
CA LEU A 242 -11.00 -36.01 29.97
C LEU A 242 -11.15 -37.50 30.27
N PHE A 243 -10.84 -38.37 29.31
CA PHE A 243 -10.86 -39.82 29.51
C PHE A 243 -9.92 -40.25 30.64
N ASN A 244 -8.66 -39.80 30.63
CA ASN A 244 -7.69 -40.12 31.68
C ASN A 244 -8.12 -39.60 33.07
N TRP A 245 -8.71 -38.39 33.11
CA TRP A 245 -9.29 -37.84 34.34
C TRP A 245 -10.45 -38.67 34.86
N LEU A 246 -11.35 -39.13 33.98
CA LEU A 246 -12.48 -39.98 34.36
C LEU A 246 -12.03 -41.34 34.89
N VAL A 247 -11.04 -41.97 34.26
CA VAL A 247 -10.47 -43.25 34.74
C VAL A 247 -9.83 -43.07 36.12
N THR A 248 -9.03 -42.02 36.29
CA THR A 248 -8.38 -41.71 37.58
C THR A 248 -9.42 -41.39 38.66
N PHE A 249 -10.43 -40.58 38.32
CA PHE A 249 -11.52 -40.24 39.21
C PHE A 249 -12.30 -41.47 39.65
N ALA A 250 -12.62 -42.40 38.73
CA ALA A 250 -13.31 -43.64 39.06
C ALA A 250 -12.51 -44.48 40.07
N LEU A 251 -11.19 -44.63 39.90
CA LEU A 251 -10.32 -45.33 40.85
C LEU A 251 -10.28 -44.65 42.22
N VAL A 252 -10.14 -43.33 42.27
CA VAL A 252 -10.16 -42.56 43.53
C VAL A 252 -11.50 -42.73 44.24
N MET A 253 -12.61 -42.70 43.49
CA MET A 253 -13.95 -42.87 44.05
C MET A 253 -14.19 -44.27 44.62
N VAL A 254 -13.58 -45.33 44.04
CA VAL A 254 -13.59 -46.67 44.65
C VAL A 254 -12.92 -46.64 46.04
N VAL A 255 -11.74 -46.02 46.16
CA VAL A 255 -11.01 -45.92 47.44
C VAL A 255 -11.81 -45.09 48.46
N LEU A 256 -12.34 -43.94 48.06
CA LEU A 256 -13.13 -43.08 48.93
C LEU A 256 -14.44 -43.74 49.37
N GLY A 257 -15.14 -44.40 48.45
CA GLY A 257 -16.38 -45.13 48.73
C GLY A 257 -16.18 -46.25 49.74
N ARG A 258 -15.09 -47.01 49.60
CA ARG A 258 -14.78 -48.15 50.48
C ARG A 258 -14.23 -47.73 51.84
N PHE A 259 -13.30 -46.78 51.89
CA PHE A 259 -12.54 -46.50 53.11
C PHE A 259 -13.00 -45.26 53.88
N VAL A 260 -13.51 -44.23 53.20
CA VAL A 260 -13.88 -42.96 53.84
C VAL A 260 -15.37 -42.89 54.11
N ILE A 261 -16.19 -43.03 53.06
CA ILE A 261 -17.65 -42.86 53.13
C ILE A 261 -18.35 -44.15 53.58
N LYS A 262 -17.71 -45.32 53.34
CA LYS A 262 -18.26 -46.67 53.61
C LYS A 262 -19.63 -46.90 52.97
N PHE A 263 -19.84 -46.36 51.77
CA PHE A 263 -21.11 -46.45 51.05
C PHE A 263 -20.98 -47.39 49.84
N PHE A 264 -21.55 -48.58 50.01
CA PHE A 264 -21.40 -49.70 49.07
C PHE A 264 -21.95 -49.42 47.66
N LEU A 265 -23.05 -48.67 47.54
CA LEU A 265 -23.63 -48.36 46.23
C LEU A 265 -22.71 -47.46 45.39
N LEU A 266 -21.98 -46.54 46.03
CA LEU A 266 -21.01 -45.68 45.35
C LEU A 266 -19.75 -46.45 44.93
N GLU A 267 -19.35 -47.44 45.72
CA GLU A 267 -18.29 -48.38 45.33
C GLU A 267 -18.70 -49.19 44.09
N ILE A 268 -19.90 -49.78 44.06
CA ILE A 268 -20.40 -50.51 42.88
C ILE A 268 -20.46 -49.59 41.65
N ALA A 269 -21.02 -48.39 41.80
CA ALA A 269 -21.14 -47.46 40.68
C ALA A 269 -19.77 -47.05 40.11
N ALA A 270 -18.78 -46.81 40.97
CA ALA A 270 -17.42 -46.47 40.55
C ALA A 270 -16.72 -47.64 39.84
N TRP A 271 -16.89 -48.87 40.32
CA TRP A 271 -16.37 -50.07 39.65
C TRP A 271 -17.00 -50.30 38.28
N VAL A 272 -18.33 -50.14 38.17
CA VAL A 272 -19.04 -50.27 36.88
C VAL A 272 -18.53 -49.23 35.89
N MET A 273 -18.34 -47.97 36.32
CA MET A 273 -17.79 -46.91 35.47
C MET A 273 -16.36 -47.20 35.03
N PHE A 274 -15.49 -47.66 35.94
CA PHE A 274 -14.11 -48.02 35.62
C PHE A 274 -14.03 -49.18 34.61
N ILE A 275 -14.76 -50.27 34.86
CA ILE A 275 -14.82 -51.43 33.96
C ILE A 275 -15.36 -51.02 32.59
N PHE A 276 -16.39 -50.17 32.54
CA PHE A 276 -16.92 -49.66 31.29
C PHE A 276 -15.85 -48.91 30.48
N LEU A 277 -15.13 -47.96 31.08
CA LEU A 277 -14.09 -47.17 30.40
C LEU A 277 -12.92 -48.05 29.89
N GLU A 278 -12.44 -49.00 30.69
CA GLU A 278 -11.35 -49.92 30.32
C GLU A 278 -11.79 -50.97 29.28
N THR A 279 -12.99 -51.53 29.43
CA THR A 279 -13.50 -52.56 28.50
C THR A 279 -13.81 -51.93 27.14
N TYR A 280 -14.35 -50.71 27.12
CA TYR A 280 -14.66 -50.00 25.88
C TYR A 280 -13.40 -49.74 25.03
N THR A 281 -12.32 -49.27 25.66
CA THR A 281 -11.05 -49.00 24.94
C THR A 281 -10.39 -50.27 24.42
N ARG A 282 -10.48 -51.39 25.16
CA ARG A 282 -9.95 -52.69 24.73
C ARG A 282 -10.79 -53.36 23.64
N MET A 283 -12.11 -53.20 23.67
CA MET A 283 -13.02 -53.81 22.70
C MET A 283 -12.94 -53.15 21.31
N PHE A 284 -12.77 -51.83 21.26
CA PHE A 284 -12.73 -51.06 20.01
C PHE A 284 -11.33 -50.66 19.55
N TRP A 285 -10.27 -51.15 20.21
CA TRP A 285 -8.85 -50.89 19.93
C TRP A 285 -8.43 -49.40 19.95
N SER A 286 -9.38 -48.46 20.11
CA SER A 286 -9.17 -47.01 20.15
C SER A 286 -10.30 -46.32 20.92
N ALA A 287 -9.93 -45.38 21.79
CA ALA A 287 -10.85 -44.48 22.48
C ALA A 287 -11.57 -43.50 21.52
N GLU A 288 -11.09 -43.32 20.29
CA GLU A 288 -11.71 -42.39 19.33
C GLU A 288 -13.12 -42.81 18.93
N SER A 289 -13.42 -44.12 18.94
CA SER A 289 -14.77 -44.66 18.71
C SER A 289 -15.77 -44.26 19.81
N LEU A 290 -15.30 -43.97 21.03
CA LEU A 290 -16.12 -43.51 22.15
C LEU A 290 -16.58 -42.08 21.94
N TYR A 291 -15.73 -41.25 21.32
CA TYR A 291 -15.96 -39.81 21.20
C TYR A 291 -17.16 -39.45 20.33
N TYR A 292 -17.57 -40.36 19.45
CA TYR A 292 -18.75 -40.22 18.58
C TYR A 292 -20.04 -40.81 19.18
N ASN A 293 -19.97 -41.42 20.37
CA ASN A 293 -21.12 -42.04 21.02
C ASN A 293 -21.94 -40.97 21.78
N PRO A 294 -23.29 -40.98 21.68
CA PRO A 294 -24.14 -40.05 22.44
C PRO A 294 -23.89 -40.07 23.96
N ALA A 295 -23.48 -41.21 24.54
CA ALA A 295 -23.13 -41.29 25.96
C ALA A 295 -21.91 -40.43 26.31
N TRP A 296 -20.92 -40.33 25.42
CA TRP A 296 -19.75 -39.47 25.61
C TRP A 296 -20.13 -37.99 25.57
N HIS A 297 -21.04 -37.60 24.68
CA HIS A 297 -21.54 -36.23 24.62
C HIS A 297 -22.26 -35.80 25.91
N ILE A 298 -22.96 -36.71 26.59
CA ILE A 298 -23.58 -36.43 27.90
C ILE A 298 -22.50 -36.20 28.97
N ILE A 299 -21.43 -37.01 28.98
CA ILE A 299 -20.30 -36.87 29.90
C ILE A 299 -19.58 -35.53 29.66
N VAL A 300 -19.28 -35.21 28.41
CA VAL A 300 -18.68 -33.94 28.00
C VAL A 300 -19.56 -32.76 28.42
N SER A 301 -20.87 -32.81 28.19
CA SER A 301 -21.80 -31.75 28.60
C SER A 301 -21.84 -31.56 30.12
N SER A 302 -21.78 -32.65 30.88
CA SER A 302 -21.75 -32.61 32.35
C SER A 302 -20.44 -32.00 32.85
N TRP A 303 -19.30 -32.39 32.26
CA TRP A 303 -17.99 -31.82 32.54
C TRP A 303 -17.93 -30.33 32.23
N GLU A 304 -18.39 -29.91 31.05
CA GLU A 304 -18.43 -28.50 30.67
C GLU A 304 -19.30 -27.68 31.62
N THR A 305 -20.43 -28.21 32.12
CA THR A 305 -21.27 -27.51 33.10
C THR A 305 -20.55 -27.30 34.44
N ILE A 306 -19.68 -28.25 34.84
CA ILE A 306 -18.91 -28.19 36.09
C ILE A 306 -17.73 -27.23 35.97
N VAL A 307 -17.00 -27.29 34.86
CA VAL A 307 -15.78 -26.49 34.62
C VAL A 307 -16.11 -25.06 34.16
N TYR A 308 -17.17 -24.89 33.38
CA TYR A 308 -17.69 -23.59 32.94
C TYR A 308 -18.68 -23.00 33.97
N SER A 309 -18.34 -23.12 35.25
CA SER A 309 -19.07 -22.54 36.38
C SER A 309 -18.30 -21.35 36.94
N PRO A 310 -18.95 -20.23 37.29
CA PRO A 310 -18.29 -19.06 37.88
C PRO A 310 -17.50 -19.36 39.17
N LEU A 311 -17.77 -20.51 39.82
CA LEU A 311 -17.16 -20.93 41.08
C LEU A 311 -15.83 -21.70 40.91
N LEU A 312 -15.57 -22.26 39.74
CA LEU A 312 -14.42 -23.16 39.46
C LEU A 312 -13.50 -22.63 38.36
N ASP A 313 -13.71 -21.39 37.91
CA ASP A 313 -12.85 -20.73 36.94
C ASP A 313 -11.47 -20.41 37.56
N LEU A 314 -10.61 -21.44 37.61
CA LEU A 314 -9.27 -21.42 38.21
C LEU A 314 -8.23 -20.67 37.35
N ASP A 315 -8.63 -20.14 36.20
CA ASP A 315 -7.75 -19.45 35.23
C ASP A 315 -8.02 -17.92 35.18
N ARG A 316 -8.62 -17.33 36.23
CA ARG A 316 -8.74 -15.88 36.38
C ARG A 316 -7.52 -15.26 37.06
#